data_AF-A0A3A6RLI7-F1
#
_entry.id   AF-A0A3A6RLI7-F1
#
_cell.length_a   1.000
_cell.length_b   1.000
_cell.length_c   1.000
_cell.angle_alpha   90.00
_cell.angle_beta   90.00
_cell.angle_gamma   90.00
#
_symmetry.space_group_name_H-M   'P 1'
#
loop_
_entity.id
_entity.type
_entity.pdbx_description
1 polymer ?
#
loop_
_entity_poly.entity_id
_entity_poly.type
_entity_poly.pdbx_seq_one_letter_code
_entity_poly.pdbx_strand_id
1 'polypeptide(L)'
;MIQTPVSNPLLELFAPCLPQANKQGIGALAAADLSVNIPPYADMEPGDLIELFWGDCYVASTLLTESDIGNISVLHVPESFLQSGKVKTYYKVTKIGCAPVKSPSCKLWVKLETPGGHLVSAEGDENQGLAPVSLPEAIMLHGLGRQHLREGVEIRIECYPNMEAYDEITLRWGDVRMDLPVLTDNDVGKTITFRVPASLIEEAGDDLHQEVTYCVIDRVGNNSRWAPPRSIRVSTERWYELEA
;
A
#
# COMPACT_ATOMS: atom_id res chain seq x y z
N MET A 1 -46.14 40.74 18.95
CA MET A 1 -44.83 40.10 19.21
C MET A 1 -44.32 39.58 17.88
N ILE A 2 -43.29 40.21 17.33
CA ILE A 2 -42.68 39.81 16.06
C ILE A 2 -41.71 38.67 16.40
N GLN A 3 -42.04 37.45 16.01
CA GLN A 3 -41.07 36.35 16.05
C GLN A 3 -40.15 36.52 14.85
N THR A 4 -38.98 37.08 15.08
CA THR A 4 -37.87 37.02 14.13
C THR A 4 -37.45 35.55 14.03
N PRO A 5 -37.46 34.92 12.84
CA PRO A 5 -36.85 33.61 12.68
C PRO A 5 -35.35 33.78 12.92
N VAL A 6 -34.83 33.15 13.98
CA VAL A 6 -33.38 33.02 14.18
C VAL A 6 -32.88 32.19 13.02
N SER A 7 -32.31 32.86 12.02
CA SER A 7 -31.54 32.21 10.97
C SER A 7 -30.31 31.61 11.64
N ASN A 8 -30.40 30.34 12.01
CA ASN A 8 -29.26 29.59 12.50
C ASN A 8 -28.25 29.56 11.34
N PRO A 9 -27.03 30.11 11.47
CA PRO A 9 -26.03 29.93 10.45
C PRO A 9 -25.82 28.41 10.32
N LEU A 10 -25.97 27.89 9.10
CA LEU A 10 -25.66 26.50 8.81
C LEU A 10 -24.18 26.33 9.12
N LEU A 11 -23.86 25.60 10.19
CA LEU A 11 -22.50 25.26 10.55
C LEU A 11 -21.85 24.54 9.36
N GLU A 12 -20.95 25.21 8.66
CA GLU A 12 -20.27 24.66 7.50
C GLU A 12 -19.09 23.82 7.97
N LEU A 13 -19.16 22.52 7.68
CA LEU A 13 -18.15 21.54 8.07
C LEU A 13 -17.40 21.03 6.84
N PHE A 14 -16.09 20.89 6.96
CA PHE A 14 -15.27 20.25 5.94
C PHE A 14 -15.19 18.74 6.13
N ALA A 15 -14.89 18.00 5.06
CA ALA A 15 -14.64 16.58 5.16
C ALA A 15 -13.45 16.27 6.08
N PRO A 16 -13.47 15.15 6.81
CA PRO A 16 -12.30 14.71 7.56
C PRO A 16 -11.15 14.33 6.63
N CYS A 17 -9.92 14.46 7.11
CA CYS A 17 -8.69 14.08 6.42
C CYS A 17 -8.04 12.87 7.10
N LEU A 18 -7.47 11.95 6.31
CA LEU A 18 -6.75 10.79 6.81
C LEU A 18 -5.28 10.91 6.36
N PRO A 19 -4.37 11.41 7.20
CA PRO A 19 -2.99 11.68 6.79
C PRO A 19 -2.23 10.40 6.40
N GLN A 20 -2.67 9.24 6.89
CA GLN A 20 -2.07 7.94 6.61
C GLN A 20 -2.61 7.28 5.32
N ALA A 21 -3.55 7.92 4.62
CA ALA A 21 -4.01 7.43 3.33
C ALA A 21 -2.86 7.47 2.31
N ASN A 22 -2.62 6.33 1.66
CA ASN A 22 -1.61 6.19 0.63
C ASN A 22 -2.28 5.79 -0.69
N LYS A 23 -1.91 6.48 -1.78
CA LYS A 23 -2.48 6.32 -3.12
C LYS A 23 -4.03 6.35 -3.08
N GLN A 24 -4.66 5.18 -3.06
CA GLN A 24 -6.11 5.01 -3.18
C GLN A 24 -6.81 4.61 -1.87
N GLY A 25 -6.10 4.47 -0.74
CA GLY A 25 -6.73 3.99 0.49
C GLY A 25 -5.82 3.84 1.71
N ILE A 26 -6.25 2.99 2.64
CA ILE A 26 -5.58 2.66 3.91
C ILE A 26 -5.11 1.22 3.85
N GLY A 27 -3.79 1.04 3.99
CA GLY A 27 -3.14 -0.25 4.13
C GLY A 27 -3.12 -0.77 5.57
N ALA A 28 -2.65 -2.00 5.75
CA ALA A 28 -2.60 -2.70 7.04
C ALA A 28 -1.75 -1.95 8.09
N LEU A 29 -0.59 -1.38 7.69
CA LEU A 29 0.26 -0.63 8.61
C LEU A 29 -0.43 0.64 9.13
N ALA A 30 -1.11 1.37 8.24
CA ALA A 30 -1.87 2.56 8.61
C ALA A 30 -3.11 2.22 9.46
N ALA A 31 -3.69 1.05 9.25
CA ALA A 31 -4.85 0.56 10.00
C ALA A 31 -4.55 0.29 11.49
N ALA A 32 -3.32 -0.09 11.83
CA ALA A 32 -2.93 -0.39 13.21
C ALA A 32 -3.03 0.80 14.18
N ASP A 33 -2.89 2.03 13.66
CA ASP A 33 -3.08 3.27 14.42
C ASP A 33 -3.70 4.36 13.54
N LEU A 34 -4.91 4.10 13.04
CA LEU A 34 -5.55 4.99 12.09
C LEU A 34 -6.07 6.26 12.77
N SER A 35 -5.55 7.41 12.35
CA SER A 35 -5.99 8.74 12.79
C SER A 35 -6.85 9.44 11.73
N VAL A 36 -7.84 10.18 12.22
CA VAL A 36 -8.72 11.04 11.43
C VAL A 36 -8.59 12.47 11.94
N ASN A 37 -8.15 13.35 11.05
CA ASN A 37 -7.98 14.76 11.30
C ASN A 37 -9.26 15.51 10.92
N ILE A 38 -9.81 16.22 11.90
CA ILE A 38 -10.97 17.08 11.72
C ILE A 38 -10.46 18.52 11.71
N PRO A 39 -10.56 19.23 10.58
CA PRO A 39 -10.11 20.61 10.50
C PRO A 39 -10.97 21.52 11.40
N PRO A 40 -10.41 22.63 11.90
CA PRO A 40 -11.21 23.61 12.61
C PRO A 40 -12.32 24.15 11.71
N TYR A 41 -13.46 24.47 12.32
CA TYR A 41 -14.65 24.96 11.64
C TYR A 41 -15.08 26.32 12.18
N ALA A 42 -15.95 27.01 11.44
CA ALA A 42 -16.46 28.32 11.84
C ALA A 42 -17.24 28.22 13.15
N ASP A 43 -17.08 29.21 14.04
CA ASP A 43 -17.74 29.26 15.34
C ASP A 43 -17.44 28.02 16.22
N MET A 44 -16.26 27.41 16.09
CA MET A 44 -15.79 26.35 17.00
C MET A 44 -15.68 26.87 18.43
N GLU A 45 -16.32 26.20 19.38
CA GLU A 45 -16.41 26.65 20.78
C GLU A 45 -16.09 25.53 21.78
N PRO A 46 -15.55 25.87 22.97
CA PRO A 46 -15.41 24.90 24.05
C PRO A 46 -16.76 24.30 24.42
N GLY A 47 -16.80 22.99 24.62
CA GLY A 47 -18.02 22.23 24.90
C GLY A 47 -18.77 21.73 23.66
N ASP A 48 -18.33 22.07 22.44
CA ASP A 48 -18.80 21.37 21.25
C ASP A 48 -18.37 19.88 21.33
N LEU A 49 -19.32 18.98 21.05
CA LEU A 49 -19.04 17.54 20.98
C LEU A 49 -18.79 17.15 19.53
N ILE A 50 -17.63 16.56 19.26
CA ILE A 50 -17.30 15.94 17.97
C ILE A 50 -17.47 14.43 18.10
N GLU A 51 -18.26 13.83 17.23
CA GLU A 51 -18.48 12.38 17.15
C GLU A 51 -18.02 11.85 15.78
N LEU A 52 -17.06 10.94 15.76
CA LEU A 52 -16.53 10.30 14.56
C LEU A 52 -17.31 9.03 14.23
N PHE A 53 -17.62 8.86 12.95
CA PHE A 53 -18.29 7.68 12.40
C PHE A 53 -17.45 7.04 11.31
N TRP A 54 -17.27 5.72 11.42
CA TRP A 54 -16.65 4.87 10.42
C TRP A 54 -17.72 3.98 9.78
N GLY A 55 -17.97 4.16 8.48
CA GLY A 55 -19.15 3.60 7.83
C GLY A 55 -20.42 4.20 8.43
N ASP A 56 -21.20 3.37 9.10
CA ASP A 56 -22.39 3.78 9.86
C ASP A 56 -22.22 3.51 11.38
N CYS A 57 -21.00 3.15 11.82
CA CYS A 57 -20.67 2.88 13.22
C CYS A 57 -20.07 4.11 13.90
N TYR A 58 -20.51 4.42 15.11
CA TYR A 58 -19.83 5.37 15.99
C TYR A 58 -18.52 4.75 16.49
N VAL A 59 -17.41 5.49 16.41
CA VAL A 59 -16.07 4.96 16.77
C VAL A 59 -15.36 5.74 17.86
N ALA A 60 -15.49 7.07 17.88
CA ALA A 60 -14.79 7.92 18.83
C ALA A 60 -15.52 9.25 19.00
N SER A 61 -15.24 9.95 20.09
CA SER A 61 -15.67 11.33 20.29
C SER A 61 -14.66 12.14 21.07
N THR A 62 -14.73 13.45 20.95
CA THR A 62 -14.06 14.37 21.87
C THR A 62 -14.94 15.56 22.19
N LEU A 63 -14.83 16.06 23.42
CA LEU A 63 -15.46 17.31 23.84
C LEU A 63 -14.39 18.40 23.75
N LEU A 64 -14.67 19.46 23.01
CA LEU A 64 -13.70 20.52 22.80
C LEU A 64 -13.42 21.31 24.07
N THR A 65 -12.14 21.62 24.28
CA THR A 65 -11.64 22.51 25.33
C THR A 65 -11.15 23.81 24.73
N GLU A 66 -10.80 24.79 25.57
CA GLU A 66 -10.24 26.07 25.12
C GLU A 66 -8.97 25.91 24.28
N SER A 67 -8.14 24.89 24.58
CA SER A 67 -6.92 24.61 23.81
C SER A 67 -7.16 24.01 22.43
N ASP A 68 -8.35 23.48 22.17
CA ASP A 68 -8.66 22.85 20.87
C ASP A 68 -9.13 23.85 19.82
N ILE A 69 -9.52 25.06 20.24
CA ILE A 69 -10.14 26.04 19.36
C ILE A 69 -9.15 26.54 18.31
N GLY A 70 -9.56 26.44 17.04
CA GLY A 70 -8.72 26.78 15.89
C GLY A 70 -7.67 25.73 15.54
N ASN A 71 -7.58 24.63 16.30
CA ASN A 71 -6.65 23.53 16.05
C ASN A 71 -7.36 22.34 15.39
N ILE A 72 -6.56 21.45 14.79
CA ILE A 72 -7.05 20.19 14.23
C ILE A 72 -7.37 19.24 15.37
N SER A 73 -8.60 18.72 15.41
CA SER A 73 -8.95 17.63 16.32
C SER A 73 -8.57 16.28 15.70
N VAL A 74 -7.81 15.47 16.44
CA VAL A 74 -7.37 14.14 15.99
C VAL A 74 -8.15 13.07 16.75
N LEU A 75 -8.84 12.21 16.02
CA LEU A 75 -9.57 11.06 16.58
C LEU A 75 -9.05 9.77 15.96
N HIS A 76 -8.89 8.73 16.78
CA HIS A 76 -8.39 7.43 16.32
C HIS A 76 -9.54 6.47 16.04
N VAL A 77 -9.40 5.69 14.97
CA VAL A 77 -10.33 4.60 14.63
C VAL A 77 -9.70 3.29 15.13
N PRO A 78 -10.32 2.59 16.09
CA PRO A 78 -9.79 1.32 16.56
C PRO A 78 -9.74 0.28 15.44
N GLU A 79 -8.70 -0.55 15.42
CA GLU A 79 -8.48 -1.59 14.40
C GLU A 79 -9.70 -2.54 14.27
N SER A 80 -10.42 -2.79 15.37
CA SER A 80 -11.62 -3.64 15.38
C SER A 80 -12.78 -3.15 14.49
N PHE A 81 -12.79 -1.86 14.11
CA PHE A 81 -13.77 -1.31 13.18
C PHE A 81 -13.32 -1.39 11.71
N LEU A 82 -12.06 -1.74 11.46
CA LEU A 82 -11.47 -1.76 10.13
C LEU A 82 -11.70 -3.11 9.48
N GLN A 83 -12.33 -3.08 8.31
CA GLN A 83 -12.55 -4.24 7.46
C GLN A 83 -12.20 -3.83 6.02
N SER A 84 -11.60 -4.74 5.28
CA SER A 84 -11.27 -4.50 3.88
C SER A 84 -12.52 -4.22 3.05
N GLY A 85 -12.44 -3.22 2.19
CA GLY A 85 -13.54 -2.78 1.33
C GLY A 85 -13.64 -1.28 1.22
N LYS A 86 -14.71 -0.83 0.54
CA LYS A 86 -15.04 0.60 0.44
C LYS A 86 -15.71 1.04 1.73
N VAL A 87 -15.22 2.14 2.30
CA VAL A 87 -15.81 2.75 3.48
C VAL A 87 -15.90 4.26 3.31
N LYS A 88 -16.79 4.86 4.09
CA LYS A 88 -16.91 6.31 4.23
C LYS A 88 -16.65 6.67 5.69
N THR A 89 -15.97 7.77 5.94
CA THR A 89 -15.82 8.34 7.28
C THR A 89 -16.35 9.77 7.28
N TYR A 90 -17.01 10.14 8.36
CA TYR A 90 -17.54 11.48 8.58
C TYR A 90 -17.63 11.73 10.08
N TYR A 91 -17.85 12.97 10.46
CA TYR A 91 -18.08 13.33 11.86
C TYR A 91 -19.36 14.14 11.99
N LYS A 92 -19.85 14.24 13.21
CA LYS A 92 -20.92 15.16 13.60
C LYS A 92 -20.39 16.11 14.65
N VAL A 93 -20.84 17.36 14.58
CA VAL A 93 -20.61 18.36 15.61
C VAL A 93 -21.94 18.67 16.28
N THR A 94 -21.98 18.56 17.60
CA THR A 94 -23.14 18.93 18.41
C THR A 94 -22.74 20.10 19.30
N LYS A 95 -23.25 21.30 18.97
CA LYS A 95 -23.14 22.48 19.83
C LYS A 95 -24.15 22.39 20.97
N ILE A 96 -23.86 23.04 22.10
CA ILE A 96 -24.74 23.06 23.27
C ILE A 96 -26.13 23.62 22.86
N GLY A 97 -27.18 22.85 23.15
CA GLY A 97 -28.56 23.24 22.82
C GLY A 97 -28.94 23.18 21.35
N CYS A 98 -28.06 22.69 20.47
CA CYS A 98 -28.29 22.57 19.04
C CYS A 98 -28.43 21.11 18.60
N ALA A 99 -29.07 20.89 17.44
CA ALA A 99 -29.07 19.60 16.78
C ALA A 99 -27.67 19.29 16.17
N PRO A 100 -27.28 18.01 16.10
CA PRO A 100 -26.02 17.61 15.49
C PRO A 100 -25.98 17.96 14.00
N VAL A 101 -24.87 18.55 13.55
CA VAL A 101 -24.59 18.85 12.14
C VAL A 101 -23.57 17.85 11.61
N LYS A 102 -23.86 17.23 10.47
CA LYS A 102 -23.03 16.20 9.84
C LYS A 102 -22.08 16.80 8.81
N SER A 103 -20.81 16.40 8.84
CA SER A 103 -19.84 16.79 7.82
C SER A 103 -19.98 16.00 6.50
N PRO A 104 -19.45 16.52 5.38
CA PRO A 104 -19.26 15.74 4.17
C PRO A 104 -18.44 14.48 4.45
N SER A 105 -18.80 13.37 3.81
CA SER A 105 -18.10 12.10 4.01
C SER A 105 -16.87 11.97 3.12
N CYS A 106 -15.75 11.56 3.71
CA CYS A 106 -14.57 11.11 2.97
C CYS A 106 -14.74 9.63 2.62
N LYS A 107 -14.59 9.27 1.35
CA LYS A 107 -14.72 7.87 0.86
C LYS A 107 -13.33 7.35 0.55
N LEU A 108 -13.03 6.14 1.02
CA LEU A 108 -11.73 5.51 0.82
C LEU A 108 -11.87 3.98 0.72
N TRP A 109 -10.79 3.34 0.28
CA TRP A 109 -10.64 1.90 0.37
C TRP A 109 -9.80 1.54 1.58
N VAL A 110 -10.20 0.49 2.28
CA VAL A 110 -9.36 -0.21 3.25
C VAL A 110 -8.94 -1.53 2.61
N LYS A 111 -7.66 -1.86 2.66
CA LYS A 111 -7.15 -3.18 2.27
C LYS A 111 -6.12 -3.62 3.30
N LEU A 112 -6.53 -4.58 4.12
CA LEU A 112 -5.73 -5.14 5.22
C LEU A 112 -4.92 -6.35 4.75
N GLU A 113 -5.34 -6.99 3.66
CA GLU A 113 -4.66 -8.15 3.09
C GLU A 113 -3.44 -7.69 2.30
N THR A 114 -2.25 -8.03 2.77
CA THR A 114 -0.98 -7.69 2.11
C THR A 114 -0.67 -8.66 0.96
N PRO A 115 -0.08 -8.21 -0.16
CA PRO A 115 0.39 -9.11 -1.20
C PRO A 115 1.39 -10.12 -0.65
N GLY A 116 1.28 -11.38 -1.06
CA GLY A 116 2.05 -12.48 -0.50
C GLY A 116 1.53 -13.02 0.84
N GLY A 117 0.45 -12.45 1.39
CA GLY A 117 -0.20 -12.95 2.61
C GLY A 117 0.53 -12.60 3.90
N HIS A 118 0.18 -13.33 4.97
CA HIS A 118 0.78 -13.13 6.29
C HIS A 118 2.20 -13.66 6.34
N LEU A 119 3.09 -12.90 6.96
CA LEU A 119 4.48 -13.30 7.15
C LEU A 119 4.56 -14.47 8.12
N VAL A 120 5.16 -15.57 7.67
CA VAL A 120 5.36 -16.77 8.51
C VAL A 120 6.39 -16.52 9.63
N SER A 121 7.36 -15.65 9.37
CA SER A 121 8.34 -15.17 10.35
C SER A 121 8.35 -13.64 10.34
N ALA A 122 8.32 -13.02 11.51
CA ALA A 122 8.51 -11.58 11.63
C ALA A 122 10.00 -11.19 11.47
N GLU A 123 10.91 -12.14 11.68
CA GLU A 123 12.35 -11.96 11.55
C GLU A 123 12.78 -12.11 10.08
N GLY A 124 13.43 -11.07 9.55
CA GLY A 124 13.95 -11.02 8.19
C GLY A 124 13.13 -10.17 7.22
N ASP A 125 13.74 -9.87 6.07
CA ASP A 125 13.16 -9.06 5.00
C ASP A 125 12.42 -9.90 3.94
N GLU A 126 12.25 -11.21 4.20
CA GLU A 126 11.64 -12.16 3.26
C GLU A 126 10.20 -12.51 3.63
N ASN A 127 9.37 -12.71 2.61
CA ASN A 127 8.01 -13.20 2.72
C ASN A 127 7.88 -14.58 2.07
N GLN A 128 7.81 -15.62 2.91
CA GLN A 128 7.68 -17.02 2.49
C GLN A 128 6.33 -17.35 1.83
N GLY A 129 5.35 -16.44 1.86
CA GLY A 129 4.11 -16.58 1.09
C GLY A 129 4.26 -16.19 -0.38
N LEU A 130 5.39 -15.62 -0.79
CA LEU A 130 5.77 -15.41 -2.18
C LEU A 130 6.64 -16.56 -2.68
N ALA A 131 6.31 -17.12 -3.83
CA ALA A 131 7.18 -18.08 -4.50
C ALA A 131 8.41 -17.36 -5.07
N PRO A 132 9.63 -17.95 -4.96
CA PRO A 132 10.81 -17.44 -5.65
C PRO A 132 10.59 -17.35 -7.16
N VAL A 133 11.31 -16.44 -7.82
CA VAL A 133 11.26 -16.32 -9.29
C VAL A 133 11.60 -17.67 -9.96
N SER A 134 10.87 -18.00 -11.01
CA SER A 134 11.11 -19.20 -11.81
C SER A 134 11.87 -18.85 -13.09
N LEU A 135 12.99 -19.54 -13.29
CA LEU A 135 13.83 -19.45 -14.48
C LEU A 135 13.81 -20.78 -15.24
N PRO A 136 14.10 -20.79 -16.56
CA PRO A 136 14.30 -22.02 -17.32
C PRO A 136 15.30 -22.96 -16.64
N GLU A 137 14.98 -24.26 -16.61
CA GLU A 137 15.79 -25.29 -15.93
C GLU A 137 17.25 -25.30 -16.41
N ALA A 138 17.48 -25.06 -17.70
CA ALA A 138 18.82 -24.95 -18.28
C ALA A 138 19.65 -23.83 -17.63
N ILE A 139 19.05 -22.69 -17.27
CA ILE A 139 19.73 -21.59 -16.57
C ILE A 139 20.03 -22.01 -15.13
N MET A 140 19.11 -22.69 -14.46
CA MET A 140 19.33 -23.17 -13.10
C MET A 140 20.47 -24.19 -13.02
N LEU A 141 20.61 -25.07 -14.02
CA LEU A 141 21.63 -26.12 -14.05
C LEU A 141 23.00 -25.63 -14.55
N HIS A 142 23.01 -24.73 -15.54
CA HIS A 142 24.23 -24.36 -16.27
C HIS A 142 24.64 -22.90 -16.11
N GLY A 143 23.83 -22.09 -15.41
CA GLY A 143 24.01 -20.65 -15.33
C GLY A 143 23.64 -19.92 -16.62
N LEU A 144 23.89 -18.61 -16.65
CA LEU A 144 23.66 -17.81 -17.85
C LEU A 144 24.76 -18.02 -18.89
N GLY A 145 24.37 -18.58 -20.03
CA GLY A 145 25.19 -18.60 -21.25
C GLY A 145 25.11 -17.31 -22.08
N ARG A 146 26.00 -17.20 -23.08
CA ARG A 146 26.15 -16.03 -23.99
C ARG A 146 24.86 -15.56 -24.65
N GLN A 147 23.97 -16.47 -25.01
CA GLN A 147 22.71 -16.13 -25.66
C GLN A 147 21.81 -15.29 -24.74
N HIS A 148 21.75 -15.61 -23.46
CA HIS A 148 20.95 -14.87 -22.48
C HIS A 148 21.47 -13.45 -22.25
N LEU A 149 22.78 -13.26 -22.39
CA LEU A 149 23.42 -11.95 -22.31
C LEU A 149 23.25 -11.12 -23.60
N ARG A 150 22.59 -11.66 -24.63
CA ARG A 150 22.19 -10.90 -25.85
C ARG A 150 20.69 -10.73 -25.94
N GLU A 151 19.95 -11.78 -25.63
CA GLU A 151 18.48 -11.83 -25.79
C GLU A 151 17.73 -11.51 -24.49
N GLY A 152 18.43 -11.40 -23.37
CA GLY A 152 17.82 -11.32 -22.04
C GLY A 152 17.35 -12.68 -21.52
N VAL A 153 16.76 -12.67 -20.33
CA VAL A 153 16.32 -13.87 -19.62
C VAL A 153 14.82 -13.81 -19.39
N GLU A 154 14.09 -14.85 -19.81
CA GLU A 154 12.69 -15.01 -19.42
C GLU A 154 12.60 -15.45 -17.95
N ILE A 155 11.81 -14.71 -17.17
CA ILE A 155 11.52 -15.00 -15.78
C ILE A 155 10.01 -15.10 -15.60
N ARG A 156 9.59 -15.96 -14.68
CA ARG A 156 8.20 -16.12 -14.29
C ARG A 156 8.01 -15.88 -12.80
N ILE A 157 6.95 -15.19 -12.44
CA ILE A 157 6.44 -15.03 -11.08
C ILE A 157 5.09 -15.75 -11.02
N GLU A 158 4.95 -16.72 -10.12
CA GLU A 158 3.69 -17.42 -9.90
C GLU A 158 2.64 -16.47 -9.29
N CYS A 159 1.36 -16.79 -9.47
CA CYS A 159 0.32 -16.03 -8.77
C CYS A 159 0.49 -16.20 -7.26
N TYR A 160 0.28 -15.12 -6.52
CA TYR A 160 0.53 -15.06 -5.08
C TYR A 160 -0.74 -14.74 -4.28
N PRO A 161 -0.75 -15.03 -2.96
CA PRO A 161 -1.87 -14.66 -2.10
C PRO A 161 -2.15 -13.15 -2.14
N ASN A 162 -3.43 -12.79 -2.21
CA ASN A 162 -3.91 -11.39 -2.26
C ASN A 162 -3.41 -10.58 -3.46
N MET A 163 -3.07 -11.26 -4.57
CA MET A 163 -2.79 -10.64 -5.86
C MET A 163 -4.02 -9.90 -6.37
N GLU A 164 -3.85 -8.61 -6.69
CA GLU A 164 -4.91 -7.77 -7.23
C GLU A 164 -4.41 -6.94 -8.43
N ALA A 165 -5.37 -6.40 -9.19
CA ALA A 165 -5.05 -5.37 -10.16
C ALA A 165 -4.45 -4.15 -9.45
N TYR A 166 -3.58 -3.43 -10.16
CA TYR A 166 -2.81 -2.29 -9.68
C TYR A 166 -1.67 -2.62 -8.72
N ASP A 167 -1.37 -3.90 -8.51
CA ASP A 167 -0.13 -4.29 -7.85
C ASP A 167 1.07 -3.91 -8.73
N GLU A 168 2.06 -3.27 -8.12
CA GLU A 168 3.33 -2.86 -8.72
C GLU A 168 4.41 -3.85 -8.28
N ILE A 169 5.03 -4.53 -9.25
CA ILE A 169 6.10 -5.50 -8.99
C ILE A 169 7.45 -4.89 -9.35
N THR A 170 8.39 -4.92 -8.41
CA THR A 170 9.79 -4.55 -8.66
C THR A 170 10.66 -5.79 -8.54
N LEU A 171 11.31 -6.18 -9.62
CA LEU A 171 12.38 -7.17 -9.63
C LEU A 171 13.67 -6.54 -9.10
N ARG A 172 14.41 -7.30 -8.28
CA ARG A 172 15.80 -7.04 -7.95
C ARG A 172 16.68 -8.15 -8.53
N TRP A 173 17.67 -7.76 -9.32
CA TRP A 173 18.72 -8.62 -9.86
C TRP A 173 20.05 -8.10 -9.34
N GLY A 174 20.60 -8.76 -8.33
CA GLY A 174 21.75 -8.24 -7.60
C GLY A 174 21.42 -6.90 -6.97
N ASP A 175 22.15 -5.86 -7.35
CA ASP A 175 21.90 -4.50 -6.87
C ASP A 175 21.08 -3.64 -7.83
N VAL A 176 20.73 -4.17 -9.00
CA VAL A 176 19.93 -3.46 -10.00
C VAL A 176 18.45 -3.81 -9.84
N ARG A 177 17.58 -2.84 -10.12
CA ARG A 177 16.12 -2.99 -10.01
C ARG A 177 15.44 -2.76 -11.35
N MET A 178 14.33 -3.45 -11.56
CA MET A 178 13.47 -3.30 -12.72
C MET A 178 12.01 -3.34 -12.30
N ASP A 179 11.28 -2.27 -12.61
CA ASP A 179 9.84 -2.25 -12.41
C ASP A 179 9.14 -2.94 -13.59
N LEU A 180 8.21 -3.83 -13.27
CA LEU A 180 7.34 -4.45 -14.25
C LEU A 180 6.14 -3.54 -14.56
N PRO A 181 5.44 -3.75 -15.69
CA PRO A 181 4.14 -3.14 -15.90
C PRO A 181 3.18 -3.43 -14.74
N VAL A 182 2.42 -2.40 -14.34
CA VAL A 182 1.37 -2.50 -13.32
C VAL A 182 0.38 -3.60 -13.70
N LEU A 183 0.02 -4.45 -12.75
CA LEU A 183 -0.93 -5.54 -13.00
C LEU A 183 -2.31 -5.02 -13.37
N THR A 184 -2.96 -5.69 -14.31
CA THR A 184 -4.34 -5.43 -14.72
C THR A 184 -5.26 -6.52 -14.20
N ASP A 185 -6.58 -6.32 -14.29
CA ASP A 185 -7.56 -7.35 -13.95
C ASP A 185 -7.35 -8.67 -14.72
N ASN A 186 -6.76 -8.60 -15.92
CA ASN A 186 -6.47 -9.78 -16.73
C ASN A 186 -5.28 -10.60 -16.22
N ASP A 187 -4.43 -10.02 -15.37
CA ASP A 187 -3.22 -10.67 -14.85
C ASP A 187 -3.50 -11.40 -13.54
N VAL A 188 -4.53 -10.99 -12.80
CA VAL A 188 -4.88 -11.54 -11.48
C VAL A 188 -5.10 -13.05 -11.56
N GLY A 189 -4.43 -13.77 -10.66
CA GLY A 189 -4.50 -15.24 -10.56
C GLY A 189 -3.70 -15.98 -11.63
N LYS A 190 -2.93 -15.29 -12.47
CA LYS A 190 -2.08 -15.88 -13.51
C LYS A 190 -0.60 -15.71 -13.21
N THR A 191 0.22 -16.59 -13.79
CA THR A 191 1.67 -16.45 -13.78
C THR A 191 2.08 -15.25 -14.64
N ILE A 192 2.89 -14.36 -14.07
CA ILE A 192 3.45 -13.21 -14.78
C ILE A 192 4.74 -13.66 -15.44
N THR A 193 4.82 -13.53 -16.77
CA THR A 193 6.03 -13.86 -17.55
C THR A 193 6.56 -12.59 -18.19
N PHE A 194 7.86 -12.34 -18.01
CA PHE A 194 8.52 -11.14 -18.52
C PHE A 194 9.98 -11.45 -18.83
N ARG A 195 10.65 -10.55 -19.54
CA ARG A 195 12.04 -10.69 -19.95
C ARG A 195 12.90 -9.63 -19.28
N VAL A 196 13.91 -10.06 -18.55
CA VAL A 196 14.97 -9.17 -18.04
C VAL A 196 15.92 -8.86 -19.20
N PRO A 197 16.11 -7.57 -19.55
CA PRO A 197 16.96 -7.20 -20.68
C PRO A 197 18.43 -7.46 -20.38
N ALA A 198 19.20 -7.79 -21.42
CA ALA A 198 20.64 -8.02 -21.32
C ALA A 198 21.39 -6.86 -20.65
N SER A 199 21.03 -5.62 -20.98
CA SER A 199 21.65 -4.43 -20.40
C SER A 199 21.57 -4.38 -18.88
N LEU A 200 20.48 -4.87 -18.29
CA LEU A 200 20.31 -4.90 -16.83
C LEU A 200 21.18 -5.99 -16.19
N ILE A 201 21.29 -7.14 -16.86
CA ILE A 201 22.14 -8.24 -16.42
C ILE A 201 23.61 -7.82 -16.47
N GLU A 202 24.02 -7.14 -17.55
CA GLU A 202 25.37 -6.58 -17.70
C GLU A 202 25.67 -5.51 -16.64
N GLU A 203 24.70 -4.64 -16.34
CA GLU A 203 24.85 -3.62 -15.30
C GLU A 203 25.04 -4.23 -13.91
N ALA A 204 24.32 -5.31 -13.61
CA ALA A 204 24.47 -6.03 -12.34
C ALA A 204 25.84 -6.71 -12.19
N GLY A 205 26.48 -7.04 -13.32
CA GLY A 205 27.80 -7.65 -13.36
C GLY A 205 27.78 -9.16 -13.12
N ASP A 206 28.98 -9.71 -12.98
CA ASP A 206 29.20 -11.14 -12.77
C ASP A 206 29.16 -11.52 -11.31
N ASP A 207 28.39 -12.56 -11.01
CA ASP A 207 28.37 -13.19 -9.70
C ASP A 207 28.02 -14.68 -9.83
N LEU A 208 28.81 -15.53 -9.18
CA LEU A 208 28.56 -16.97 -9.07
C LEU A 208 27.35 -17.29 -8.18
N HIS A 209 26.90 -16.32 -7.38
CA HIS A 209 25.76 -16.43 -6.48
C HIS A 209 24.71 -15.36 -6.70
N GLN A 210 24.62 -14.82 -7.92
CA GLN A 210 23.69 -13.75 -8.27
C GLN A 210 22.28 -14.01 -7.75
N GLU A 211 21.85 -13.20 -6.79
CA GLU A 211 20.50 -13.29 -6.24
C GLU A 211 19.49 -12.54 -7.11
N VAL A 212 18.36 -13.18 -7.37
CA VAL A 212 17.22 -12.62 -8.08
C VAL A 212 15.98 -12.78 -7.21
N THR A 213 15.32 -11.67 -6.91
CA THR A 213 14.10 -11.63 -6.09
C THR A 213 13.16 -10.54 -6.59
N TYR A 214 11.97 -10.40 -6.00
CA TYR A 214 11.03 -9.34 -6.27
C TYR A 214 10.26 -8.95 -5.01
N CYS A 215 9.67 -7.76 -5.01
CA CYS A 215 8.66 -7.36 -4.05
C CYS A 215 7.45 -6.76 -4.78
N VAL A 216 6.34 -6.66 -4.06
CA VAL A 216 5.06 -6.17 -4.56
C VAL A 216 4.57 -5.06 -3.64
N ILE A 217 4.10 -3.97 -4.24
CA ILE A 217 3.40 -2.88 -3.56
C ILE A 217 1.99 -2.77 -4.15
N ASP A 218 0.97 -2.88 -3.30
CA ASP A 218 -0.42 -2.77 -3.77
C ASP A 218 -0.91 -1.32 -3.94
N ARG A 219 -2.16 -1.18 -4.40
CA ARG A 219 -2.82 0.10 -4.63
C ARG A 219 -3.00 1.00 -3.39
N VAL A 220 -2.89 0.46 -2.18
CA VAL A 220 -2.95 1.23 -0.92
C VAL A 220 -1.59 1.31 -0.23
N GLY A 221 -0.53 0.84 -0.90
CA GLY A 221 0.85 0.91 -0.41
C GLY A 221 1.25 -0.20 0.55
N ASN A 222 0.49 -1.29 0.67
CA ASN A 222 0.97 -2.46 1.41
C ASN A 222 2.17 -3.06 0.67
N ASN A 223 3.26 -3.30 1.40
CA ASN A 223 4.48 -3.89 0.87
C ASN A 223 4.54 -5.37 1.26
N SER A 224 4.78 -6.24 0.28
CA SER A 224 4.88 -7.69 0.48
C SER A 224 6.13 -8.14 1.23
N ARG A 225 7.12 -7.27 1.43
CA ARG A 225 8.54 -7.61 1.62
C ARG A 225 9.11 -8.37 0.41
N TRP A 226 10.38 -8.76 0.46
CA TRP A 226 11.02 -9.48 -0.65
C TRP A 226 10.55 -10.93 -0.70
N ALA A 227 10.39 -11.50 -1.88
CA ALA A 227 10.27 -12.94 -2.04
C ALA A 227 11.58 -13.63 -1.64
N PRO A 228 11.57 -14.92 -1.28
CA PRO A 228 12.81 -15.63 -1.04
C PRO A 228 13.66 -15.62 -2.32
N PRO A 229 14.96 -15.29 -2.23
CA PRO A 229 15.80 -15.09 -3.40
C PRO A 229 16.07 -16.40 -4.13
N ARG A 230 16.28 -16.29 -5.44
CA ARG A 230 16.80 -17.37 -6.28
C ARG A 230 18.24 -17.04 -6.64
N SER A 231 19.19 -17.89 -6.25
CA SER A 231 20.60 -17.73 -6.63
C SER A 231 20.86 -18.41 -7.97
N ILE A 232 21.52 -17.70 -8.89
CA ILE A 232 21.93 -18.21 -10.19
C ILE A 232 23.41 -17.89 -10.43
N ARG A 233 24.06 -18.65 -11.31
CA ARG A 233 25.44 -18.37 -11.72
C ARG A 233 25.45 -17.47 -12.95
N VAL A 234 26.10 -16.33 -12.84
CA VAL A 234 26.38 -15.41 -13.94
C VAL A 234 27.89 -15.37 -14.15
N SER A 235 28.34 -15.63 -15.38
CA SER A 235 29.75 -15.55 -15.73
C SER A 235 29.91 -15.01 -17.15
N THR A 236 30.53 -13.84 -17.23
CA THR A 236 31.02 -13.20 -18.46
C THR A 236 32.49 -13.54 -18.75
N GLU A 237 33.13 -14.44 -18.00
CA GLU A 237 34.52 -14.85 -18.29
C GLU A 237 34.63 -15.95 -19.37
N ARG A 238 33.52 -16.60 -19.73
CA ARG A 238 33.49 -17.48 -20.92
C ARG A 238 33.64 -16.71 -22.24
N TRP A 239 33.96 -15.42 -22.20
CA TRP A 239 34.03 -14.52 -23.33
C TRP A 239 35.45 -14.39 -23.91
N TYR A 240 36.51 -14.63 -23.13
CA TYR A 240 37.89 -14.46 -23.60
C TYR A 240 38.60 -15.75 -24.06
N GLU A 241 38.15 -16.94 -23.68
CA GLU A 241 38.87 -18.20 -24.00
C GLU A 241 38.55 -18.83 -25.36
N LEU A 242 37.64 -18.25 -26.15
CA LEU A 242 37.27 -18.79 -27.48
C LEU A 242 37.60 -17.84 -28.65
N GLU A 243 38.36 -16.79 -28.38
CA GLU A 243 38.99 -15.93 -29.40
C GLU A 243 40.54 -16.01 -29.36
N ALA A 244 41.09 -17.11 -28.81
CA ALA A 244 42.51 -17.44 -28.85
C ALA A 244 42.77 -18.72 -29.66
#